data_AF-K0YYW2-F1
#
_entry.id   AF-K0YYW2-F1
#
_cell.length_a   1.000
_cell.length_b   1.000
_cell.length_c   1.000
_cell.angle_alpha   90.00
_cell.angle_beta   90.00
_cell.angle_gamma   90.00
#
_symmetry.space_group_name_H-M   'P 1'
#
loop_
_entity.id
_entity.type
_entity.pdbx_description
1 polymer ?
#
loop_
_entity_poly.entity_id
_entity_poly.type
_entity_poly.pdbx_seq_one_letter_code
_entity_poly.pdbx_strand_id
1 'polypeptide(L)' 'FVIQTPLMWLDKAETWELADQLGAFDYVREKTLTCYNGIIGSGCGDCPACHLRQHGLDVYLSQKGES' A
#
# COMPACT_ATOMS: atom_id res chain seq x y z
N PHE A 1 14.90 25.71 2.86
CA PHE A 1 14.68 24.26 2.77
C PHE A 1 13.24 24.01 2.35
N VAL A 2 12.95 22.94 1.59
CA VAL A 2 11.60 22.60 1.11
C VAL A 2 11.23 21.21 1.67
N ILE A 3 10.08 21.11 2.33
CA ILE A 3 9.51 19.84 2.77
C ILE A 3 8.58 19.33 1.68
N GLN A 4 8.78 18.09 1.23
CA GLN A 4 7.87 17.42 0.29
C GLN A 4 7.10 16.31 1.01
N THR A 5 5.78 16.31 0.85
CA THR A 5 4.86 15.33 1.42
C THR A 5 4.02 14.69 0.30
N PRO A 6 4.61 13.82 -0.53
CA PRO A 6 3.96 13.30 -1.74
C PRO A 6 2.68 12.50 -1.46
N LEU A 7 2.50 12.01 -0.23
CA LEU A 7 1.35 11.21 0.19
C LEU A 7 0.26 12.01 0.93
N MET A 8 0.43 13.32 1.13
CA MET A 8 -0.44 14.12 2.01
C MET A 8 -1.93 14.04 1.64
N TRP A 9 -2.21 13.94 0.34
CA TRP A 9 -3.56 13.93 -0.21
C TRP A 9 -3.93 12.58 -0.81
N LEU A 10 -3.13 11.54 -0.56
CA LEU A 10 -3.35 10.20 -1.09
C LEU A 10 -3.96 9.30 -0.02
N ASP A 11 -4.98 8.55 -0.39
CA ASP A 11 -5.45 7.41 0.39
C ASP A 11 -4.55 6.17 0.17
N LYS A 12 -4.98 5.01 0.71
CA LYS A 12 -4.19 3.79 0.58
C LYS A 12 -4.25 3.12 -0.78
N ALA A 13 -5.36 3.25 -1.51
CA ALA A 13 -5.45 2.75 -2.88
C ALA A 13 -4.56 3.58 -3.81
N GLU A 14 -4.61 4.91 -3.69
CA GLU A 14 -3.76 5.83 -4.46
C GLU A 14 -2.27 5.67 -4.11
N THR A 15 -1.95 5.32 -2.85
CA THR A 15 -0.57 4.95 -2.47
C THR A 15 -0.09 3.67 -3.19
N TRP A 16 -0.98 2.68 -3.39
CA TRP A 16 -0.64 1.47 -4.16
C TRP A 16 -0.47 1.78 -5.65
N GLU A 17 -1.35 2.61 -6.21
CA GLU A 17 -1.21 3.09 -7.59
C GLU A 17 0.13 3.80 -7.79
N LEU A 18 0.53 4.69 -6.88
CA LEU A 18 1.81 5.39 -6.95
C LEU A 18 2.99 4.40 -6.95
N ALA A 19 2.94 3.33 -6.14
CA ALA A 19 3.98 2.30 -6.15
C ALA A 19 4.05 1.55 -7.50
N ASP A 20 2.90 1.33 -8.15
CA ASP A 20 2.81 0.70 -9.48
C ASP A 20 3.30 1.63 -10.60
N GLN A 21 2.91 2.91 -10.58
CA GLN A 21 3.41 3.93 -11.52
C GLN A 21 4.94 4.07 -11.46
N LEU A 22 5.54 3.86 -10.28
CA LEU A 22 6.99 3.85 -10.09
C LEU A 22 7.66 2.51 -10.45
N GLY A 23 6.90 1.51 -10.89
CA GLY A 23 7.41 0.17 -11.22
C GLY A 23 7.88 -0.64 -10.01
N ALA A 24 7.46 -0.26 -8.80
CA ALA A 24 7.91 -0.83 -7.54
C ALA A 24 6.79 -1.60 -6.79
N PHE A 25 5.67 -1.87 -7.44
CA PHE A 25 4.48 -2.49 -6.82
C PHE A 25 4.80 -3.78 -6.07
N ASP A 26 5.39 -4.77 -6.74
CA ASP A 26 5.73 -6.06 -6.11
C ASP A 26 6.79 -5.92 -5.01
N TYR A 27 7.73 -5.00 -5.17
CA TYR A 27 8.72 -4.71 -4.13
C TYR A 27 8.05 -4.18 -2.87
N VAL A 28 7.18 -3.17 -3.00
CA VAL A 28 6.42 -2.62 -1.87
C VAL A 28 5.52 -3.68 -1.27
N ARG A 29 4.86 -4.51 -2.09
CA ARG A 29 3.94 -5.54 -1.60
C ARG A 29 4.64 -6.60 -0.78
N GLU A 30 5.77 -7.12 -1.24
CA GLU A 30 6.42 -8.31 -0.66
C GLU A 30 7.59 -8.00 0.28
N LYS A 31 8.17 -6.80 0.23
CA LYS A 31 9.42 -6.49 0.96
C LYS A 31 9.28 -5.43 2.05
N THR A 32 8.08 -4.87 2.25
CA THR A 32 7.85 -3.87 3.31
C THR A 32 7.14 -4.44 4.52
N LEU A 33 7.38 -3.82 5.68
CA LEU A 33 6.72 -4.15 6.94
C LEU A 33 5.69 -3.05 7.27
N THR A 34 4.43 -3.44 7.34
CA THR A 34 3.34 -2.59 7.86
C THR A 34 2.68 -3.23 9.09
N CYS A 35 2.75 -4.55 9.21
CA CYS A 35 2.13 -5.30 10.29
C CYS A 35 2.69 -4.91 11.67
N TYR A 36 1.80 -4.65 12.63
CA TYR A 36 2.18 -4.40 14.03
C TYR A 36 2.88 -5.59 14.70
N ASN A 37 2.70 -6.80 14.18
CA ASN A 37 3.31 -8.03 14.72
C ASN A 37 4.62 -8.42 14.02
N GLY A 38 5.19 -7.55 13.17
CA GLY A 38 6.50 -7.80 12.55
C GLY A 38 6.50 -8.72 11.33
N ILE A 39 5.33 -9.15 10.84
CA ILE A 39 5.22 -10.01 9.65
C ILE A 39 5.31 -9.14 8.38
N ILE A 40 6.32 -9.41 7.55
CA ILE A 40 6.56 -8.72 6.27
C ILE A 40 5.51 -9.12 5.23
N GLY A 41 5.26 -8.25 4.24
CA GLY A 41 4.42 -8.57 3.09
C GLY A 41 2.93 -8.34 3.39
N SER A 42 2.14 -9.41 3.28
CA SER A 42 0.70 -9.42 3.62
C SER A 42 0.43 -9.25 5.13
N GLY A 43 1.44 -9.52 5.97
CA GLY A 43 1.32 -9.35 7.41
C GLY A 43 0.46 -10.42 8.09
N CYS A 44 0.05 -10.16 9.33
CA CYS A 44 -0.70 -11.13 10.14
C CYS A 44 -2.19 -11.26 9.79
N GLY A 45 -2.74 -10.42 8.91
CA GLY A 45 -4.18 -10.42 8.58
C GLY A 45 -5.14 -9.92 9.69
N ASP A 46 -4.72 -9.90 10.96
CA ASP A 46 -5.64 -9.64 12.09
C ASP A 46 -5.43 -8.31 12.84
N CYS A 47 -4.48 -7.47 12.42
CA CYS A 47 -4.22 -6.18 13.07
C CYS A 47 -4.72 -4.98 12.22
N PRO A 48 -5.02 -3.83 12.85
CA PRO A 48 -5.58 -2.67 12.13
C PRO A 48 -4.73 -2.19 10.95
N ALA A 49 -3.39 -2.27 11.08
CA ALA A 49 -2.48 -1.89 10.01
C ALA A 49 -2.59 -2.82 8.78
N CYS A 50 -2.72 -4.13 9.01
CA CYS A 50 -2.94 -5.11 7.94
C CYS A 50 -4.30 -4.88 7.27
N HIS A 51 -5.37 -4.65 8.05
CA HIS A 51 -6.71 -4.39 7.50
C HIS A 51 -6.72 -3.17 6.59
N LEU A 52 -6.15 -2.05 7.03
CA LEU A 52 -6.08 -0.82 6.24
C LEU A 52 -5.25 -1.01 4.95
N ARG A 53 -4.10 -1.69 5.06
CA ARG A 53 -3.22 -1.96 3.90
C ARG A 53 -3.90 -2.88 2.89
N GLN A 54 -4.56 -3.93 3.35
CA GLN A 54 -5.27 -4.89 2.50
C GLN A 54 -6.48 -4.23 1.83
N HIS A 55 -7.28 -3.46 2.57
CA HIS A 55 -8.42 -2.75 2.00
C HIS A 55 -8.00 -1.81 0.87
N GLY A 56 -6.94 -1.03 1.06
CA GLY A 56 -6.40 -0.17 0.00
C GLY A 56 -5.89 -0.96 -1.22
N LEU A 57 -5.29 -2.14 -0.99
CA LEU A 57 -4.83 -3.02 -2.06
C LEU A 57 -6.01 -3.57 -2.87
N ASP A 58 -7.06 -4.01 -2.19
CA ASP A 58 -8.26 -4.56 -2.82
C ASP A 58 -8.98 -3.51 -3.69
N VAL A 59 -9.14 -2.29 -3.16
CA VAL A 59 -9.71 -1.17 -3.90
C VAL A 59 -8.89 -0.86 -5.15
N TYR A 60 -7.57 -0.72 -5.01
CA TYR A 60 -6.69 -0.46 -6.16
C TYR A 60 -6.76 -1.57 -7.23
N LEU A 61 -6.74 -2.85 -6.82
CA LEU A 61 -6.84 -3.97 -7.77
C LEU A 61 -8.18 -4.02 -8.50
N SER A 62 -9.28 -3.66 -7.82
CA SER A 62 -10.59 -3.55 -8.48
C SER A 62 -10.60 -2.48 -9.56
N GLN A 63 -10.02 -1.30 -9.30
CA GLN A 63 -9.92 -0.20 -10.25
C GLN A 63 -8.99 -0.54 -11.42
N LYS A 64 -7.87 -1.22 -11.17
CA LYS A 64 -6.92 -1.65 -12.21
C LYS A 64 -7.50 -2.70 -13.15
N GLY A 65 -8.33 -3.62 -12.63
CA GLY A 65 -8.96 -4.68 -13.41
C GLY A 65 -10.08 -4.20 -14.35
N GLU A 66 -10.54 -2.96 -14.20
CA GLU A 66 -11.53 -2.32 -15.07
C GLU A 66 -10.90 -1.59 -16.28
N SER A 67 -9.56 -1.63 -16.42
CA SER A 67 -8.79 -0.99 -17.50
C SER A 67 -8.36 -1.95 -18.61
#